data_AF-A0A1B7LHH3-F1
#
_entry.id   AF-A0A1B7LHH3-F1
#
_cell.length_a   1.000
_cell.length_b   1.000
_cell.length_c   1.000
_cell.angle_alpha   90.00
_cell.angle_beta   90.00
_cell.angle_gamma   90.00
#
_symmetry.space_group_name_H-M   'P 1'
#
loop_
_entity.id
_entity.type
_entity.pdbx_description
1 polymer ?
#
loop_
_entity_poly.entity_id
_entity_poly.type
_entity_poly.pdbx_seq_one_letter_code
_entity_poly.pdbx_strand_id
1 'polypeptide(L)'
;MDEKVKVARLSIASNTLLTAGKLTAGVAMNSVGVISEAIHSGLDLVAALIAYFSVLQSSRPADDRHLYGHGKFENVAAIVEALLIIGAGIMIIVEALPRLTDPHQVHALGWGALVMGVSAALNLVVSTVLMRTGRRTGSPALEADAWHLRTDVYTSAGVLTGIVIIHFTGLYILDPLIAIAVSLLIFKAAIDLLRGSLGSIVDVRLSDDEEAAIQRILSSYSSNFVQFHDLRTRRAGPDRYVDLHLVVPRCQSIAAVHELCDRIEADLQENMSGTSVLIHTEPCRPVGGDCLVCTVNIAVYRREEPSCHECDGHAHAAGQKSETDG
;
A
#
# COMPACT_ATOMS: atom_id res chain seq x y z
N MET A 1 -14.31 -13.81 6.85
CA MET A 1 -13.18 -13.19 7.55
C MET A 1 -12.13 -12.84 6.51
N ASP A 2 -11.87 -11.54 6.35
CA ASP A 2 -10.92 -10.97 5.40
C ASP A 2 -9.58 -11.71 5.49
N GLU A 3 -9.01 -12.03 4.33
CA GLU A 3 -7.75 -12.76 4.20
C GLU A 3 -6.62 -12.03 4.92
N LYS A 4 -6.61 -10.69 4.87
CA LYS A 4 -5.64 -9.85 5.56
C LYS A 4 -5.63 -10.11 7.06
N VAL A 5 -6.82 -10.16 7.67
CA VAL A 5 -7.01 -10.38 9.12
C VAL A 5 -6.53 -11.77 9.53
N LYS A 6 -6.74 -12.79 8.70
CA LYS A 6 -6.24 -14.15 8.96
C LYS A 6 -4.72 -14.19 9.00
N VAL A 7 -4.07 -13.54 8.03
CA VAL A 7 -2.61 -13.52 7.92
C VAL A 7 -1.98 -12.66 9.03
N ALA A 8 -2.59 -11.53 9.39
CA ALA A 8 -2.16 -10.75 10.55
C ALA A 8 -2.23 -11.54 11.87
N ARG A 9 -3.28 -12.37 12.07
CA ARG A 9 -3.37 -13.27 13.23
C ARG A 9 -2.29 -14.35 13.23
N LEU A 10 -1.90 -14.85 12.06
CA LEU A 10 -0.78 -15.78 11.94
C LEU A 10 0.52 -15.13 12.43
N SER A 11 0.76 -13.86 12.09
CA SER A 11 1.91 -13.09 12.60
C SER A 11 1.91 -13.00 14.12
N ILE A 12 0.78 -12.58 14.73
CA ILE A 12 0.63 -12.53 16.20
C ILE A 12 0.88 -13.90 16.84
N ALA A 13 0.27 -14.95 16.31
CA ALA A 13 0.41 -16.31 16.85
C ALA A 13 1.88 -16.78 16.79
N SER A 14 2.56 -16.51 15.67
CA SER A 14 3.98 -16.82 15.50
C SER A 14 4.84 -16.04 16.49
N ASN A 15 4.69 -14.72 16.58
CA ASN A 15 5.50 -13.89 17.48
C ASN A 15 5.23 -14.19 18.95
N THR A 16 4.00 -14.57 19.31
CA THR A 16 3.66 -15.04 20.66
C THR A 16 4.40 -16.34 20.97
N LEU A 17 4.36 -17.31 20.04
CA LEU A 17 5.04 -18.59 20.21
C LEU A 17 6.56 -18.42 20.31
N LEU A 18 7.16 -17.59 19.45
CA LEU A 18 8.59 -17.31 19.47
C LEU A 18 9.02 -16.59 20.76
N THR A 19 8.28 -15.56 21.18
CA THR A 19 8.56 -14.83 22.42
C THR A 19 8.51 -15.78 23.63
N ALA A 20 7.44 -16.57 23.75
CA ALA A 20 7.30 -17.52 24.84
C ALA A 20 8.37 -18.62 24.80
N GLY A 21 8.67 -19.16 23.61
CA GLY A 21 9.69 -20.19 23.41
C GLY A 21 11.10 -19.70 23.76
N LYS A 22 11.48 -18.50 23.28
CA LYS A 22 12.77 -17.87 23.60
C LYS A 22 12.88 -17.53 25.07
N LEU A 23 11.83 -17.00 25.69
CA LEU A 23 11.84 -16.64 27.11
C LEU A 23 12.01 -17.87 28.00
N THR A 24 11.23 -18.93 27.74
CA THR A 24 11.32 -20.19 28.48
C THR A 24 12.68 -20.86 28.31
N ALA A 25 13.21 -20.90 27.08
CA ALA A 25 14.57 -21.40 26.82
C ALA A 25 15.63 -20.55 27.53
N GLY A 26 15.53 -19.23 27.47
CA GLY A 26 16.48 -18.30 28.09
C GLY A 26 16.55 -18.44 29.61
N VAL A 27 15.40 -18.58 30.28
CA VAL A 27 15.33 -18.83 31.72
C VAL A 27 15.87 -20.22 32.07
N ALA A 28 15.47 -21.26 31.33
CA ALA A 28 15.94 -22.63 31.57
C ALA A 28 17.45 -22.79 31.39
N MET A 29 18.03 -22.06 30.42
CA MET A 29 19.47 -22.05 30.14
C MET A 29 20.25 -21.03 30.98
N ASN A 30 19.56 -20.21 31.79
CA ASN A 30 20.13 -19.07 32.50
C ASN A 30 20.99 -18.17 31.59
N SER A 31 20.51 -17.92 30.37
CA SER A 31 21.25 -17.22 29.32
C SER A 31 20.72 -15.81 29.10
N VAL A 32 21.50 -14.82 29.50
CA VAL A 32 21.18 -13.40 29.29
C VAL A 32 20.99 -13.07 27.81
N GLY A 33 21.78 -13.68 26.92
CA GLY A 33 21.66 -13.46 25.47
C GLY A 33 20.34 -13.96 24.90
N VAL A 34 19.89 -15.15 25.31
CA VAL A 34 18.61 -15.71 24.84
C VAL A 34 17.42 -14.94 25.45
N ILE A 35 17.55 -14.45 26.69
CA ILE A 35 16.54 -13.58 27.31
C ILE A 35 16.45 -12.24 26.56
N SER A 36 17.59 -11.64 26.17
CA SER A 36 17.61 -10.42 25.35
C SER A 36 16.89 -10.63 24.01
N GLU A 37 17.14 -11.77 23.37
CA GLU A 37 16.48 -12.15 22.11
C GLU A 37 14.98 -12.40 22.29
N ALA A 38 14.54 -12.86 23.48
CA ALA A 38 13.13 -12.98 23.81
C ALA A 38 12.45 -11.61 23.97
N ILE A 39 13.15 -10.63 24.55
CA ILE A 39 12.65 -9.25 24.67
C ILE A 39 12.49 -8.62 23.28
N HIS A 40 13.46 -8.84 22.39
CA HIS A 40 13.37 -8.40 20.99
C HIS A 40 12.12 -8.99 20.30
N SER A 41 11.89 -10.29 20.42
CA SER A 41 10.64 -10.89 19.90
C SER A 41 9.36 -10.39 20.58
N GLY A 42 9.45 -9.92 21.82
CA GLY A 42 8.35 -9.19 22.46
C GLY A 42 8.01 -7.88 21.75
N LEU A 43 9.02 -7.13 21.27
CA LEU A 43 8.81 -5.93 20.44
C LEU A 43 8.21 -6.31 19.08
N ASP A 44 8.64 -7.41 18.48
CA ASP A 44 8.06 -7.94 17.23
C ASP A 44 6.58 -8.30 17.41
N LEU A 45 6.21 -8.85 18.56
CA LEU A 45 4.81 -9.10 18.91
C LEU A 45 4.01 -7.80 19.02
N VAL A 46 4.60 -6.74 19.58
CA VAL A 46 3.96 -5.42 19.64
C VAL A 46 3.75 -4.86 18.22
N ALA A 47 4.74 -4.96 17.34
CA ALA A 47 4.62 -4.57 15.94
C ALA A 47 3.49 -5.34 15.23
N ALA A 48 3.46 -6.67 15.36
CA ALA A 48 2.40 -7.50 14.79
C ALA A 48 0.99 -7.18 15.34
N LEU A 49 0.89 -6.78 16.60
CA LEU A 49 -0.38 -6.30 17.18
C LEU A 49 -0.81 -4.98 16.53
N ILE A 50 0.11 -4.04 16.33
CA ILE A 50 -0.16 -2.77 15.63
C ILE A 50 -0.64 -3.05 14.20
N ALA A 51 0.06 -3.91 13.45
CA ALA A 51 -0.34 -4.34 12.12
C ALA A 51 -1.76 -4.92 12.11
N TYR A 52 -2.04 -5.86 13.02
CA TYR A 52 -3.36 -6.51 13.13
C TYR A 52 -4.49 -5.53 13.44
N PHE A 53 -4.32 -4.67 14.45
CA PHE A 53 -5.35 -3.70 14.81
C PHE A 53 -5.57 -2.69 13.69
N SER A 54 -4.50 -2.32 12.98
CA SER A 54 -4.59 -1.42 11.85
C SER A 54 -5.34 -2.03 10.66
N VAL A 55 -5.03 -3.27 10.29
CA VAL A 55 -5.78 -4.03 9.27
C VAL A 55 -7.25 -4.18 9.68
N LEU A 56 -7.52 -4.51 10.95
CA LEU A 56 -8.87 -4.65 11.46
C LEU A 56 -9.66 -3.34 11.38
N GLN A 57 -9.01 -2.21 11.70
CA GLN A 57 -9.63 -0.90 11.62
C GLN A 57 -9.83 -0.47 10.17
N SER A 58 -8.86 -0.72 9.29
CA SER A 58 -8.94 -0.39 7.87
C SER A 58 -10.01 -1.17 7.12
N SER A 59 -10.32 -2.40 7.51
CA SER A 59 -11.39 -3.18 6.90
C SER A 59 -12.79 -2.72 7.35
N ARG A 60 -12.92 -1.69 8.20
CA ARG A 60 -14.22 -1.10 8.54
C ARG A 60 -14.71 -0.19 7.42
N PRO A 61 -16.01 -0.24 7.08
CA PRO A 61 -16.59 0.66 6.09
C PRO A 61 -16.52 2.13 6.57
N ALA A 62 -16.86 3.05 5.67
CA ALA A 62 -17.02 4.46 6.00
C ALA A 62 -18.05 4.66 7.13
N ASP A 63 -17.77 5.63 7.99
CA ASP A 63 -18.67 6.06 9.08
C ASP A 63 -18.88 7.58 9.03
N ASP A 64 -19.75 8.10 9.90
CA ASP A 64 -20.11 9.52 9.93
C ASP A 64 -18.91 10.46 10.18
N ARG A 65 -17.80 9.96 10.73
CA ARG A 65 -16.57 10.73 10.98
C ARG A 65 -15.51 10.52 9.89
N HIS A 66 -15.58 9.40 9.19
CA HIS A 66 -14.62 8.96 8.17
C HIS A 66 -15.36 8.58 6.89
N LEU A 67 -15.83 9.59 6.16
CA LEU A 67 -16.66 9.42 4.95
C LEU A 67 -15.94 8.69 3.80
N TYR A 68 -14.61 8.77 3.76
CA TYR A 68 -13.78 8.03 2.81
C TYR A 68 -13.35 6.65 3.33
N GLY A 69 -13.76 6.25 4.54
CA GLY A 69 -13.34 5.01 5.16
C GLY A 69 -12.04 5.10 5.95
N HIS A 70 -11.52 3.92 6.30
CA HIS A 70 -10.45 3.76 7.28
C HIS A 70 -9.11 3.28 6.67
N GLY A 71 -8.98 3.29 5.34
CA GLY A 71 -7.79 2.80 4.63
C GLY A 71 -6.45 3.38 5.12
N LYS A 72 -6.44 4.68 5.48
CA LYS A 72 -5.21 5.37 5.93
C LYS A 72 -4.64 4.82 7.26
N PHE A 73 -5.39 4.06 8.05
CA PHE A 73 -4.86 3.42 9.27
C PHE A 73 -3.71 2.45 8.95
N GLU A 74 -3.77 1.70 7.85
CA GLU A 74 -2.68 0.79 7.45
C GLU A 74 -1.40 1.55 7.11
N ASN A 75 -1.51 2.73 6.48
CA ASN A 75 -0.35 3.58 6.22
C ASN A 75 0.30 4.07 7.52
N VAL A 76 -0.50 4.44 8.53
CA VAL A 76 0.02 4.88 9.83
C VAL A 76 0.77 3.75 10.52
N ALA A 77 0.23 2.52 10.51
CA ALA A 77 0.92 1.36 11.06
C ALA A 77 2.25 1.10 10.34
N ALA A 78 2.26 1.14 9.01
CA ALA A 78 3.47 0.97 8.22
C ALA A 78 4.54 2.03 8.51
N ILE A 79 4.14 3.29 8.76
CA ILE A 79 5.07 4.35 9.20
C ILE A 79 5.66 4.02 10.58
N VAL A 80 4.81 3.64 11.54
CA VAL A 80 5.27 3.28 12.89
C VAL A 80 6.26 2.12 12.84
N GLU A 81 5.97 1.08 12.08
CA GLU A 81 6.87 -0.06 11.89
C GLU A 81 8.16 0.31 11.18
N ALA A 82 8.10 1.13 10.12
CA ALA A 82 9.31 1.63 9.47
C ALA A 82 10.22 2.39 10.47
N LEU A 83 9.64 3.16 11.39
CA LEU A 83 10.39 3.85 12.44
C LEU A 83 10.99 2.88 13.46
N LEU A 84 10.27 1.81 13.83
CA LEU A 84 10.80 0.75 14.70
C LEU A 84 11.99 0.04 14.05
N ILE A 85 11.90 -0.29 12.76
CA ILE A 85 12.98 -0.90 11.98
C ILE A 85 14.20 0.03 11.93
N ILE A 86 13.99 1.32 11.68
CA ILE A 86 15.08 2.33 11.71
C ILE A 86 15.71 2.38 13.10
N GLY A 87 14.90 2.40 14.17
CA GLY A 87 15.39 2.38 15.56
C GLY A 87 16.26 1.15 15.86
N ALA A 88 15.82 -0.04 15.44
CA ALA A 88 16.57 -1.28 15.59
C ALA A 88 17.89 -1.24 14.81
N GLY A 89 17.88 -0.74 13.56
CA GLY A 89 19.08 -0.56 12.75
C GLY A 89 20.11 0.38 13.40
N ILE A 90 19.65 1.49 14.01
CA ILE A 90 20.50 2.42 14.76
C ILE A 90 21.13 1.72 15.96
N MET A 91 20.33 0.98 16.73
CA MET A 91 20.81 0.25 17.91
C MET A 91 21.91 -0.76 17.53
N ILE A 92 21.73 -1.51 16.44
CA ILE A 92 22.74 -2.44 15.92
C ILE A 92 24.05 -1.72 15.59
N ILE A 93 24.01 -0.56 14.93
CA ILE A 93 25.23 0.20 14.61
C ILE A 93 25.90 0.71 15.89
N VAL A 94 25.13 1.26 16.83
CA VAL A 94 25.66 1.78 18.10
C VAL A 94 26.34 0.66 18.90
N GLU A 95 25.79 -0.55 18.90
CA GLU A 95 26.40 -1.71 19.55
C GLU A 95 27.60 -2.29 18.78
N ALA A 96 27.61 -2.20 17.45
CA ALA A 96 28.68 -2.71 16.61
C ALA A 96 29.93 -1.80 16.61
N LEU A 97 29.76 -0.47 16.74
CA LEU A 97 30.87 0.49 16.67
C LEU A 97 31.98 0.25 17.71
N PRO A 98 31.70 0.05 19.01
CA PRO A 98 32.74 -0.25 20.00
C PRO A 98 33.48 -1.57 19.73
N ARG A 99 32.81 -2.54 19.10
CA ARG A 99 33.40 -3.86 18.78
C ARG A 99 34.43 -3.80 17.65
N LEU A 100 34.48 -2.70 16.88
CA LEU A 100 35.54 -2.47 15.89
C LEU A 100 36.89 -2.18 16.56
N THR A 101 36.88 -1.50 17.71
CA THR A 101 38.09 -1.13 18.44
C THR A 101 38.49 -2.16 19.50
N ASP A 102 37.53 -2.88 20.06
CA ASP A 102 37.78 -3.94 21.04
C ASP A 102 36.95 -5.20 20.71
N PRO A 103 37.43 -6.05 19.79
CA PRO A 103 36.72 -7.24 19.36
C PRO A 103 36.69 -8.29 20.47
N HIS A 104 35.51 -8.54 21.04
CA HIS A 104 35.30 -9.58 22.04
C HIS A 104 34.77 -10.88 21.39
N GLN A 105 35.04 -12.03 22.02
CA GLN A 105 34.48 -13.30 21.58
C GLN A 105 32.97 -13.35 21.81
N VAL A 106 32.20 -13.56 20.74
CA VAL A 106 30.76 -13.86 20.83
C VAL A 106 30.60 -15.29 21.33
N HIS A 107 30.37 -15.46 22.64
CA HIS A 107 30.08 -16.75 23.26
C HIS A 107 28.62 -17.19 22.99
N ALA A 108 28.28 -17.43 21.73
CA ALA A 108 26.99 -17.98 21.34
C ALA A 108 27.16 -19.33 20.62
N LEU A 109 28.02 -20.20 21.14
CA LEU A 109 28.17 -21.58 20.64
C LEU A 109 27.46 -22.55 21.59
N GLY A 110 26.19 -22.81 21.31
CA GLY A 110 25.38 -23.76 22.07
C GLY A 110 23.91 -23.76 21.65
N TRP A 111 23.03 -24.20 22.55
CA TRP A 111 21.58 -24.27 22.32
C TRP A 111 20.92 -22.93 21.91
N GLY A 112 21.50 -21.79 22.31
CA GLY A 112 21.01 -20.47 21.88
C GLY A 112 21.06 -20.25 20.37
N ALA A 113 22.10 -20.73 19.69
CA ALA A 113 22.21 -20.63 18.23
C ALA A 113 21.14 -21.47 17.52
N LEU A 114 20.79 -22.64 18.07
CA LEU A 114 19.69 -23.46 17.56
C LEU A 114 18.34 -22.73 17.69
N VAL A 115 18.07 -22.14 18.86
CA VAL A 115 16.85 -21.37 19.12
C VAL A 115 16.74 -20.18 18.16
N MET A 116 17.84 -19.44 17.96
CA MET A 116 17.89 -18.33 16.99
C MET A 116 17.67 -18.82 15.56
N GLY A 117 18.31 -19.91 15.16
CA GLY A 117 18.16 -20.48 13.82
C GLY A 117 16.74 -20.95 13.51
N VAL A 118 16.09 -21.64 14.46
CA VAL A 118 14.68 -22.04 14.34
C VAL A 118 13.76 -20.81 14.27
N SER A 119 14.04 -19.79 15.07
CA SER A 119 13.26 -18.55 15.07
C SER A 119 13.36 -17.80 13.74
N ALA A 120 14.58 -17.68 13.20
CA ALA A 120 14.81 -17.08 11.89
C ALA A 120 14.11 -17.85 10.77
N ALA A 121 14.12 -19.19 10.81
CA ALA A 121 13.40 -20.01 9.84
C ALA A 121 11.88 -19.76 9.89
N LEU A 122 11.30 -19.67 11.10
CA LEU A 122 9.88 -19.39 11.25
C LEU A 122 9.53 -17.97 10.77
N ASN A 123 10.31 -16.96 11.15
CA ASN A 123 10.14 -15.58 10.69
C ASN A 123 10.23 -15.48 9.16
N LEU A 124 11.12 -16.23 8.52
CA LEU A 124 11.22 -16.26 7.06
C LEU A 124 9.95 -16.82 6.41
N VAL A 125 9.40 -17.91 6.94
CA VAL A 125 8.14 -18.51 6.46
C VAL A 125 6.99 -17.53 6.61
N VAL A 126 6.81 -16.98 7.81
CA VAL A 126 5.70 -16.08 8.14
C VAL A 126 5.82 -14.78 7.34
N SER A 127 6.99 -14.15 7.31
CA SER A 127 7.27 -12.97 6.48
C SER A 127 6.94 -13.20 5.00
N THR A 128 7.25 -14.39 4.46
CA THR A 128 6.95 -14.69 3.06
C THR A 128 5.44 -14.75 2.80
N VAL A 129 4.66 -15.31 3.74
CA VAL A 129 3.20 -15.34 3.65
C VAL A 129 2.62 -13.93 3.78
N LEU A 130 3.11 -13.12 4.72
CA LEU A 130 2.68 -11.74 4.90
C LEU A 130 3.00 -10.90 3.67
N MET A 131 4.24 -10.94 3.17
CA MET A 131 4.67 -10.17 1.99
C MET A 131 3.84 -10.51 0.75
N ARG A 132 3.58 -11.80 0.51
CA ARG A 132 2.73 -12.24 -0.61
C ARG A 132 1.30 -11.72 -0.46
N THR A 133 0.75 -11.82 0.74
CA THR A 133 -0.62 -11.37 1.00
C THR A 133 -0.71 -9.85 0.90
N GLY A 134 0.21 -9.13 1.56
CA GLY A 134 0.30 -7.68 1.57
C GLY A 134 0.35 -7.09 0.16
N ARG A 135 1.25 -7.58 -0.69
CA ARG A 135 1.35 -7.09 -2.08
C ARG A 135 0.10 -7.35 -2.91
N ARG A 136 -0.50 -8.53 -2.77
CA ARG A 136 -1.67 -8.90 -3.59
C ARG A 136 -2.99 -8.34 -3.06
N THR A 137 -3.06 -7.94 -1.79
CA THR A 137 -4.19 -7.17 -1.24
C THR A 137 -3.94 -5.66 -1.17
N GLY A 138 -2.73 -5.20 -1.51
CA GLY A 138 -2.34 -3.79 -1.40
C GLY A 138 -2.27 -3.29 0.04
N SER A 139 -1.95 -4.16 1.01
CA SER A 139 -1.95 -3.85 2.44
C SER A 139 -0.56 -3.40 2.92
N PRO A 140 -0.34 -2.09 3.12
CA PRO A 140 0.96 -1.58 3.56
C PRO A 140 1.31 -2.04 4.98
N ALA A 141 0.33 -2.28 5.86
CA ALA A 141 0.57 -2.79 7.20
C ALA A 141 1.13 -4.23 7.17
N LEU A 142 0.60 -5.11 6.33
CA LEU A 142 1.14 -6.47 6.18
C LEU A 142 2.52 -6.49 5.51
N GLU A 143 2.76 -5.58 4.55
CA GLU A 143 4.08 -5.44 3.92
C GLU A 143 5.12 -4.93 4.92
N ALA A 144 4.74 -3.99 5.79
CA ALA A 144 5.59 -3.50 6.88
C ALA A 144 5.96 -4.62 7.86
N ASP A 145 4.96 -5.39 8.32
CA ASP A 145 5.19 -6.44 9.33
C ASP A 145 6.04 -7.57 8.72
N ALA A 146 5.85 -7.84 7.42
CA ALA A 146 6.72 -8.75 6.69
C ALA A 146 8.18 -8.26 6.61
N TRP A 147 8.40 -6.96 6.39
CA TRP A 147 9.74 -6.36 6.36
C TRP A 147 10.40 -6.32 7.73
N HIS A 148 9.63 -6.10 8.79
CA HIS A 148 10.09 -6.20 10.17
C HIS A 148 10.59 -7.62 10.45
N LEU A 149 9.78 -8.65 10.19
CA LEU A 149 10.20 -10.05 10.37
C LEU A 149 11.40 -10.44 9.49
N ARG A 150 11.51 -9.88 8.28
CA ARG A 150 12.68 -10.09 7.40
C ARG A 150 13.94 -9.47 7.96
N THR A 151 13.82 -8.32 8.60
CA THR A 151 14.93 -7.65 9.28
C THR A 151 15.55 -8.59 10.30
N ASP A 152 14.74 -9.27 11.11
CA ASP A 152 15.22 -10.26 12.09
C ASP A 152 15.90 -11.47 11.44
N VAL A 153 15.41 -11.91 10.28
CA VAL A 153 16.04 -12.99 9.51
C VAL A 153 17.41 -12.55 9.00
N TYR A 154 17.53 -11.33 8.46
CA TYR A 154 18.79 -10.82 7.93
C TYR A 154 19.81 -10.56 9.04
N THR A 155 19.40 -10.01 10.18
CA THR A 155 20.27 -9.84 11.35
C THR A 155 20.74 -11.18 11.88
N SER A 156 19.84 -12.15 12.06
CA SER A 156 20.17 -13.51 12.49
C SER A 156 21.13 -14.20 11.52
N ALA A 157 20.89 -14.09 10.21
CA ALA A 157 21.76 -14.64 9.18
C ALA A 157 23.14 -13.96 9.18
N GLY A 158 23.19 -12.65 9.39
CA GLY A 158 24.42 -11.88 9.55
C GLY A 158 25.26 -12.39 10.71
N VAL A 159 24.66 -12.55 11.89
CA VAL A 159 25.33 -13.08 13.09
C VAL A 159 25.82 -14.51 12.86
N LEU A 160 24.98 -15.41 12.34
CA LEU A 160 25.37 -16.79 12.05
C LEU A 160 26.53 -16.86 11.06
N THR A 161 26.48 -16.05 10.01
CA THR A 161 27.56 -15.95 9.01
C THR A 161 28.84 -15.41 9.66
N GLY A 162 28.74 -14.40 10.52
CA GLY A 162 29.84 -13.85 11.30
C GLY A 162 30.51 -14.92 12.17
N ILE A 163 29.74 -15.70 12.91
CA ILE A 163 30.24 -16.81 13.75
C ILE A 163 30.98 -17.85 12.90
N VAL A 164 30.40 -18.28 11.78
CA VAL A 164 31.02 -19.28 10.89
C VAL A 164 32.35 -18.76 10.33
N ILE A 165 32.39 -17.51 9.86
CA ILE A 165 33.61 -16.93 9.30
C ILE A 165 34.68 -16.74 10.38
N ILE A 166 34.31 -16.26 11.56
CA ILE A 166 35.22 -16.11 12.69
C ILE A 166 35.80 -17.46 13.11
N HIS A 167 35.00 -18.53 13.09
CA HIS A 167 35.47 -19.87 13.43
C HIS A 167 36.60 -20.35 12.51
N PHE A 168 36.54 -20.06 11.20
CA PHE A 168 37.57 -20.46 10.25
C PHE A 168 38.73 -19.47 10.12
N THR A 169 38.50 -18.17 10.31
CA THR A 169 39.49 -17.11 10.04
C THR A 169 40.13 -16.51 11.28
N GLY A 170 39.49 -16.61 12.44
CA GLY A 170 39.89 -15.93 13.68
C GLY A 170 39.71 -14.40 13.65
N LEU A 171 39.11 -13.83 12.59
CA LEU A 171 38.96 -12.38 12.42
C LEU A 171 37.68 -11.85 13.07
N TYR A 172 37.75 -11.54 14.37
CA TYR A 172 36.61 -11.03 15.15
C TYR A 172 36.03 -9.69 14.65
N ILE A 173 36.82 -8.89 13.94
CA ILE A 173 36.35 -7.62 13.35
C ILE A 173 35.28 -7.80 12.27
N LEU A 174 35.12 -9.02 11.73
CA LEU A 174 34.12 -9.29 10.69
C LEU A 174 32.69 -9.27 11.24
N ASP A 175 32.46 -9.60 12.51
CA ASP A 175 31.13 -9.54 13.13
C ASP A 175 30.53 -8.11 13.10
N PRO A 176 31.19 -7.07 13.64
CA PRO A 176 30.66 -5.71 13.57
C PRO A 176 30.57 -5.16 12.14
N LEU A 177 31.46 -5.57 11.23
CA LEU A 177 31.38 -5.17 9.81
C LEU A 177 30.15 -5.76 9.11
N ILE A 178 29.86 -7.05 9.34
CA ILE A 178 28.67 -7.70 8.81
C ILE A 178 27.41 -7.09 9.43
N ALA A 179 27.39 -6.84 10.74
CA ALA A 179 26.28 -6.20 11.43
C ALA A 179 25.96 -4.80 10.86
N ILE A 180 26.99 -3.97 10.62
CA ILE A 180 26.84 -2.67 9.97
C ILE A 180 26.31 -2.82 8.54
N ALA A 181 26.87 -3.74 7.75
CA ALA A 181 26.43 -3.96 6.38
C ALA A 181 24.95 -4.39 6.30
N VAL A 182 24.53 -5.31 7.17
CA VAL A 182 23.14 -5.75 7.28
C VAL A 182 22.24 -4.59 7.72
N SER A 183 22.66 -3.78 8.71
CA SER A 183 21.91 -2.59 9.14
C SER A 183 21.68 -1.59 8.00
N LEU A 184 22.68 -1.36 7.13
CA LEU A 184 22.50 -0.50 5.94
C LEU A 184 21.47 -1.03 4.95
N LEU A 185 21.39 -2.35 4.75
CA LEU A 185 20.35 -2.97 3.91
C LEU A 185 18.96 -2.80 4.51
N ILE A 186 18.85 -2.94 5.84
CA ILE A 186 17.62 -2.75 6.60
C ILE A 186 17.16 -1.29 6.50
N PHE A 187 18.06 -0.32 6.66
CA PHE A 187 17.72 1.10 6.51
C PHE A 187 17.16 1.42 5.13
N LYS A 188 17.75 0.87 4.07
CA LYS A 188 17.22 1.07 2.72
C LYS A 188 15.77 0.59 2.63
N ALA A 189 15.49 -0.63 3.09
CA ALA A 189 14.13 -1.18 3.08
C ALA A 189 13.16 -0.34 3.92
N ALA A 190 13.58 0.11 5.11
CA ALA A 190 12.75 0.92 5.99
C ALA A 190 12.47 2.32 5.41
N ILE A 191 13.45 2.95 4.75
CA ILE A 191 13.27 4.24 4.08
C ILE A 191 12.32 4.10 2.89
N ASP A 192 12.45 3.03 2.11
CA ASP A 192 11.57 2.77 0.96
C ASP A 192 10.12 2.58 1.43
N LEU A 193 9.91 1.81 2.51
CA LEU A 193 8.61 1.63 3.17
C LEU A 193 8.06 2.97 3.69
N LEU A 194 8.88 3.73 4.42
CA LEU A 194 8.49 5.02 5.00
C LEU A 194 8.08 6.02 3.90
N ARG A 195 8.83 6.10 2.79
CA ARG A 195 8.50 6.95 1.65
C ARG A 195 7.18 6.56 1.01
N GLY A 196 6.94 5.27 0.80
CA GLY A 196 5.67 4.77 0.25
C GLY A 196 4.49 5.12 1.15
N SER A 197 4.60 4.86 2.45
CA SER A 197 3.51 5.09 3.41
C SER A 197 3.25 6.57 3.67
N LEU A 198 4.29 7.41 3.78
CA LEU A 198 4.13 8.87 3.88
C LEU A 198 3.54 9.46 2.61
N GLY A 199 3.94 8.96 1.44
CA GLY A 199 3.37 9.34 0.15
C GLY A 199 1.85 9.14 0.12
N SER A 200 1.36 7.99 0.59
CA SER A 200 -0.07 7.71 0.70
C SER A 200 -0.81 8.63 1.68
N ILE A 201 -0.14 9.16 2.71
CA ILE A 201 -0.76 10.12 3.64
C ILE A 201 -1.00 11.47 2.97
N VAL A 202 -0.01 11.94 2.21
CA VAL A 202 -0.05 13.23 1.48
C VAL A 202 -0.66 13.13 0.08
N ASP A 203 -1.35 12.02 -0.19
CA ASP A 203 -2.09 11.76 -1.44
C ASP A 203 -1.20 11.86 -2.70
N VAL A 204 0.00 11.25 -2.66
CA VAL A 204 0.82 11.03 -3.86
C VAL A 204 0.05 10.17 -4.86
N ARG A 205 0.23 10.48 -6.16
CA ARG A 205 -0.36 9.73 -7.27
C ARG A 205 -0.04 8.23 -7.23
N LEU A 206 -0.88 7.43 -7.88
CA LEU A 206 -0.64 6.00 -8.06
C LEU A 206 0.65 5.75 -8.86
N SER A 207 1.11 4.49 -8.83
CA SER A 207 2.29 4.08 -9.59
C SER A 207 2.09 4.24 -11.10
N ASP A 208 3.19 4.42 -11.85
CA ASP A 208 3.13 4.57 -13.30
C ASP A 208 2.41 3.41 -14.00
N ASP A 209 2.60 2.18 -13.51
CA ASP A 209 1.94 0.99 -14.04
C ASP A 209 0.41 1.02 -13.81
N GLU A 210 -0.03 1.53 -12.66
CA GLU A 210 -1.44 1.67 -12.31
C GLU A 210 -2.10 2.80 -13.11
N GLU A 211 -1.45 3.95 -13.25
CA GLU A 211 -1.97 5.03 -14.09
C GLU A 211 -2.01 4.64 -15.57
N ALA A 212 -1.01 3.90 -16.06
CA ALA A 212 -1.02 3.34 -17.40
C ALA A 212 -2.15 2.31 -17.60
N ALA A 213 -2.54 1.58 -16.57
CA ALA A 213 -3.72 0.70 -16.62
C ALA A 213 -5.02 1.51 -16.73
N ILE A 214 -5.18 2.55 -15.92
CA ILE A 214 -6.33 3.47 -15.98
C ILE A 214 -6.44 4.09 -17.38
N GLN A 215 -5.33 4.61 -17.91
CA GLN A 215 -5.31 5.22 -19.24
C GLN A 215 -5.65 4.22 -20.36
N ARG A 216 -5.20 2.96 -20.25
CA ARG A 216 -5.56 1.91 -21.21
C ARG A 216 -7.06 1.61 -21.20
N ILE A 217 -7.68 1.56 -20.02
CA ILE A 217 -9.13 1.37 -19.87
C ILE A 217 -9.87 2.58 -20.44
N LEU A 218 -9.50 3.81 -20.06
CA LEU A 218 -10.13 5.01 -20.63
C LEU A 218 -9.99 5.08 -22.16
N SER A 219 -8.85 4.64 -22.71
CA SER A 219 -8.61 4.64 -24.15
C SER A 219 -9.51 3.67 -24.92
N SER A 220 -10.01 2.59 -24.31
CA SER A 220 -10.95 1.67 -24.97
C SER A 220 -12.32 2.34 -25.22
N TYR A 221 -12.65 3.38 -24.46
CA TYR A 221 -13.87 4.18 -24.57
C TYR A 221 -13.70 5.46 -25.42
N SER A 222 -12.55 5.64 -26.08
CA SER A 222 -12.20 6.87 -26.81
C SER A 222 -13.18 7.26 -27.93
N SER A 223 -14.01 6.33 -28.42
CA SER A 223 -15.09 6.63 -29.38
C SER A 223 -16.32 7.29 -28.75
N ASN A 224 -16.47 7.23 -27.42
CA ASN A 224 -17.68 7.62 -26.70
C ASN A 224 -17.58 8.98 -26.01
N PHE A 225 -16.35 9.50 -25.85
CA PHE A 225 -16.06 10.81 -25.28
C PHE A 225 -15.05 11.55 -26.17
N VAL A 226 -14.94 12.86 -26.00
CA VAL A 226 -14.05 13.71 -26.82
C VAL A 226 -12.62 13.70 -26.28
N GLN A 227 -12.48 13.93 -24.99
CA GLN A 227 -11.21 13.88 -24.26
C GLN A 227 -11.47 13.65 -22.77
N PHE A 228 -10.46 13.19 -22.03
CA PHE A 228 -10.45 13.28 -20.58
C PHE A 228 -9.26 14.14 -20.13
N HIS A 229 -9.39 14.82 -19.01
CA HIS A 229 -8.33 15.65 -18.44
C HIS A 229 -8.45 15.73 -16.91
N ASP A 230 -7.48 16.38 -16.27
CA ASP A 230 -7.37 16.51 -14.81
C ASP A 230 -7.49 15.14 -14.08
N LEU A 231 -6.84 14.11 -14.62
CA LEU A 231 -6.75 12.80 -13.98
C LEU A 231 -5.92 12.93 -12.70
N ARG A 232 -6.57 12.76 -11.55
CA ARG A 232 -5.96 12.74 -10.23
C ARG A 232 -6.16 11.37 -9.63
N THR A 233 -5.08 10.81 -9.11
CA THR A 233 -5.12 9.50 -8.47
C THR A 233 -4.50 9.59 -7.09
N ARG A 234 -4.96 8.77 -6.15
CA ARG A 234 -4.39 8.66 -4.80
C ARG A 234 -4.70 7.30 -4.19
N ARG A 235 -4.00 6.96 -3.11
CA ARG A 235 -4.15 5.69 -2.38
C ARG A 235 -4.42 5.91 -0.90
N ALA A 236 -5.34 5.14 -0.33
CA ALA A 236 -5.55 5.04 1.12
C ALA A 236 -5.52 3.58 1.56
N GLY A 237 -4.33 3.09 1.94
CA GLY A 237 -4.13 1.68 2.28
C GLY A 237 -4.39 0.79 1.06
N PRO A 238 -5.32 -0.18 1.13
CA PRO A 238 -5.68 -1.02 -0.01
C PRO A 238 -6.52 -0.29 -1.06
N ASP A 239 -7.18 0.81 -0.70
CA ASP A 239 -8.14 1.50 -1.54
C ASP A 239 -7.46 2.52 -2.47
N ARG A 240 -7.98 2.65 -3.68
CA ARG A 240 -7.53 3.57 -4.72
C ARG A 240 -8.64 4.56 -5.02
N TYR A 241 -8.30 5.82 -5.22
CA TYR A 241 -9.25 6.85 -5.66
C TYR A 241 -8.77 7.44 -6.97
N VAL A 242 -9.70 7.60 -7.90
CA VAL A 242 -9.47 8.15 -9.23
C VAL A 242 -10.51 9.22 -9.50
N ASP A 243 -10.06 10.46 -9.63
CA ASP A 243 -10.90 11.59 -10.00
C ASP A 243 -10.51 12.03 -11.40
N LEU A 244 -11.47 12.24 -12.31
CA LEU A 244 -11.18 12.72 -13.65
C LEU A 244 -12.31 13.57 -14.24
N HIS A 245 -11.97 14.41 -15.21
CA HIS A 245 -12.95 15.15 -16.00
C HIS A 245 -13.12 14.47 -17.35
N LEU A 246 -14.37 14.12 -17.70
CA LEU A 246 -14.73 13.47 -18.96
C LEU A 246 -15.50 14.45 -19.85
N VAL A 247 -14.93 14.81 -20.99
CA VAL A 247 -15.55 15.73 -21.94
C VAL A 247 -16.41 14.93 -22.92
N VAL A 248 -17.72 15.19 -22.92
CA VAL A 248 -18.71 14.45 -23.70
C VAL A 248 -19.43 15.33 -24.73
N PRO A 249 -20.00 14.74 -25.79
CA PRO A 249 -20.83 15.44 -26.77
C PRO A 249 -22.02 16.19 -26.14
N ARG A 250 -22.26 17.45 -26.56
CA ARG A 250 -23.39 18.27 -26.06
C ARG A 250 -24.77 17.68 -26.29
N CYS A 251 -24.93 16.91 -27.37
CA CYS A 251 -26.22 16.38 -27.80
C CYS A 251 -26.53 15.01 -27.21
N GLN A 252 -25.62 14.43 -26.42
CA GLN A 252 -25.94 13.20 -25.68
C GLN A 252 -26.89 13.52 -24.53
N SER A 253 -27.85 12.63 -24.30
CA SER A 253 -28.72 12.73 -23.13
C SER A 253 -27.93 12.51 -21.85
N ILE A 254 -28.36 13.12 -20.75
CA ILE A 254 -27.76 12.91 -19.43
C ILE A 254 -27.74 11.43 -19.06
N ALA A 255 -28.80 10.69 -19.41
CA ALA A 255 -28.88 9.24 -19.20
C ALA A 255 -27.77 8.48 -19.94
N ALA A 256 -27.52 8.80 -21.23
CA ALA A 256 -26.47 8.14 -22.01
C ALA A 256 -25.06 8.46 -21.48
N VAL A 257 -24.84 9.69 -21.02
CA VAL A 257 -23.58 10.09 -20.37
C VAL A 257 -23.40 9.36 -19.05
N HIS A 258 -24.44 9.24 -18.23
CA HIS A 258 -24.40 8.50 -16.97
C HIS A 258 -24.08 7.02 -17.21
N GLU A 259 -24.73 6.38 -18.18
CA GLU A 259 -24.41 4.99 -18.56
C GLU A 259 -22.97 4.82 -19.04
N LEU A 260 -22.39 5.82 -19.70
CA LEU A 260 -20.97 5.80 -20.08
C LEU A 260 -20.07 5.84 -18.84
N CYS A 261 -20.38 6.74 -17.88
CA CYS A 261 -19.66 6.79 -16.61
C CYS A 261 -19.78 5.47 -15.86
N ASP A 262 -20.98 4.91 -15.69
CA ASP A 262 -21.20 3.64 -14.99
C ASP A 262 -20.37 2.50 -15.59
N ARG A 263 -20.27 2.42 -16.92
CA ARG A 263 -19.43 1.42 -17.60
C ARG A 263 -17.94 1.62 -17.34
N ILE A 264 -17.46 2.86 -17.41
CA ILE A 264 -16.05 3.19 -17.11
C ILE A 264 -15.73 2.86 -15.65
N GLU A 265 -16.61 3.22 -14.73
CA GLU A 265 -16.47 2.95 -13.30
C GLU A 265 -16.43 1.44 -13.02
N ALA A 266 -17.35 0.67 -13.61
CA ALA A 266 -17.39 -0.78 -13.49
C ALA A 266 -16.12 -1.44 -14.03
N ASP A 267 -15.67 -1.07 -15.23
CA ASP A 267 -14.45 -1.62 -15.83
C ASP A 267 -13.20 -1.33 -14.98
N LEU A 268 -13.10 -0.12 -14.42
CA LEU A 268 -12.02 0.24 -13.51
C LEU A 268 -12.08 -0.59 -12.22
N GLN A 269 -13.26 -0.79 -11.64
CA GLN A 269 -13.46 -1.61 -10.43
C GLN A 269 -13.16 -3.10 -10.66
N GLU A 270 -13.50 -3.64 -11.83
CA GLU A 270 -13.23 -5.04 -12.20
C GLU A 270 -11.74 -5.31 -12.44
N ASN A 271 -11.05 -4.39 -13.11
CA ASN A 271 -9.62 -4.53 -13.41
C ASN A 271 -8.71 -4.15 -12.24
N MET A 272 -9.19 -3.28 -11.34
CA MET A 272 -8.43 -2.75 -10.22
C MET A 272 -9.27 -2.79 -8.95
N SER A 273 -9.05 -3.81 -8.12
CA SER A 273 -9.79 -3.98 -6.86
C SER A 273 -9.63 -2.80 -5.91
N GLY A 274 -10.70 -2.46 -5.18
CA GLY A 274 -10.68 -1.36 -4.21
C GLY A 274 -10.60 0.03 -4.85
N THR A 275 -10.99 0.17 -6.12
CA THR A 275 -10.97 1.47 -6.81
C THR A 275 -12.32 2.19 -6.66
N SER A 276 -12.29 3.40 -6.13
CA SER A 276 -13.40 4.34 -6.15
C SER A 276 -13.11 5.42 -7.19
N VAL A 277 -14.09 5.67 -8.07
CA VAL A 277 -13.92 6.57 -9.20
C VAL A 277 -14.94 7.70 -9.08
N LEU A 278 -14.51 8.94 -9.36
CA LEU A 278 -15.38 10.09 -9.49
C LEU A 278 -15.17 10.72 -10.87
N ILE A 279 -16.19 10.66 -11.72
CA ILE A 279 -16.14 11.22 -13.06
C ILE A 279 -16.95 12.52 -13.10
N HIS A 280 -16.26 13.65 -13.22
CA HIS A 280 -16.90 14.93 -13.50
C HIS A 280 -17.14 15.07 -15.01
N THR A 281 -18.40 15.14 -15.43
CA THR A 281 -18.74 15.22 -16.86
C THR A 281 -18.87 16.66 -17.32
N GLU A 282 -18.20 16.99 -18.42
CA GLU A 282 -18.20 18.32 -19.00
C GLU A 282 -18.69 18.28 -20.47
N PRO A 283 -19.56 19.19 -20.90
CA PRO A 283 -19.92 19.29 -22.30
C PRO A 283 -18.77 19.86 -23.12
N CYS A 284 -18.50 19.29 -24.30
CA CYS A 284 -17.47 19.80 -25.21
C CYS A 284 -17.69 21.30 -25.55
N ARG A 285 -16.66 22.14 -25.48
CA ARG A 285 -16.76 23.56 -25.86
C ARG A 285 -16.45 23.74 -27.35
N PRO A 286 -17.28 24.48 -28.11
CA PRO A 286 -16.95 24.81 -29.48
C PRO A 286 -15.80 25.81 -29.49
N VAL A 287 -14.60 25.37 -29.88
CA VAL A 287 -13.51 26.28 -30.25
C VAL A 287 -13.12 25.96 -31.69
N GLY A 288 -13.73 26.65 -32.65
CA GLY A 288 -13.20 26.77 -34.00
C GLY A 288 -13.40 25.61 -34.99
N GLY A 289 -14.32 24.67 -34.78
CA GLY A 289 -14.67 23.67 -35.80
C GLY A 289 -15.50 22.50 -35.28
N ASP A 290 -16.16 21.80 -36.21
CA ASP A 290 -17.00 20.63 -36.00
C ASP A 290 -16.24 19.54 -35.24
N CYS A 291 -16.79 19.07 -34.11
CA CYS A 291 -16.21 17.95 -33.39
C CYS A 291 -16.52 16.67 -34.17
N LEU A 292 -15.52 15.89 -34.60
CA LEU A 292 -15.75 14.66 -35.38
C LEU A 292 -16.68 13.63 -34.70
N VAL A 293 -16.83 13.72 -33.37
CA VAL A 293 -17.74 12.90 -32.56
C VAL A 293 -19.15 13.50 -32.50
N CYS A 294 -19.25 14.83 -32.43
CA CYS A 294 -20.51 15.55 -32.61
C CYS A 294 -20.65 15.89 -34.09
N THR A 295 -21.30 15.06 -34.90
CA THR A 295 -21.66 15.38 -36.30
C THR A 295 -22.55 16.64 -36.47
N VAL A 296 -22.70 17.45 -35.42
CA VAL A 296 -23.40 18.71 -35.37
C VAL A 296 -22.43 19.82 -35.76
N ASN A 297 -22.74 20.47 -36.89
CA ASN A 297 -21.97 21.58 -37.44
C ASN A 297 -22.03 22.79 -36.48
N ILE A 298 -20.88 23.22 -35.95
CA ILE A 298 -20.75 24.25 -34.90
C ILE A 298 -20.96 25.68 -35.45
N ALA A 299 -21.34 25.82 -36.72
CA ALA A 299 -21.65 27.11 -37.35
C ALA A 299 -22.80 27.90 -36.67
N VAL A 300 -23.54 27.32 -35.72
CA VAL A 300 -24.70 27.95 -35.06
C VAL A 300 -24.32 28.89 -33.90
N TYR A 301 -23.09 28.86 -33.37
CA TYR A 301 -22.71 29.73 -32.23
C TYR A 301 -22.05 31.05 -32.70
N ARG A 302 -22.81 31.88 -33.44
CA ARG A 302 -22.51 33.31 -33.58
C ARG A 302 -23.45 34.08 -32.64
N ARG A 303 -22.86 34.91 -31.79
CA ARG A 303 -23.46 35.72 -30.71
C ARG A 303 -24.94 36.11 -30.89
N GLU A 304 -25.62 36.07 -29.75
CA GLU A 304 -26.97 36.58 -29.40
C GLU A 304 -28.09 35.52 -29.50
N GLU A 305 -28.48 35.02 -28.31
CA GLU A 305 -29.53 34.03 -27.98
C GLU A 305 -29.15 32.53 -28.03
N PRO A 306 -29.16 31.82 -26.87
CA PRO A 306 -28.76 30.42 -26.77
C PRO A 306 -29.93 29.50 -27.10
N SER A 307 -30.26 29.38 -28.38
CA SER A 307 -31.31 28.49 -28.86
C SER A 307 -30.71 27.48 -29.84
N CYS A 308 -30.61 26.23 -29.41
CA CYS A 308 -30.28 25.12 -30.30
C CYS A 308 -31.59 24.71 -30.98
N HIS A 309 -31.80 25.08 -32.24
CA HIS A 309 -33.08 24.85 -32.93
C HIS A 309 -33.51 23.37 -33.01
N GLU A 310 -32.57 22.42 -32.98
CA GLU A 310 -32.86 20.98 -32.87
C GLU A 310 -33.13 20.51 -31.43
N CYS A 311 -32.57 21.20 -30.43
CA CYS A 311 -32.79 20.93 -29.01
C CYS A 311 -34.10 21.55 -28.50
N ASP A 312 -34.48 22.73 -28.99
CA ASP A 312 -35.74 23.42 -28.65
C ASP A 312 -36.94 22.76 -29.34
N GLY A 313 -36.75 22.14 -30.52
CA GLY A 313 -37.81 21.40 -31.23
C GLY A 313 -38.30 20.16 -30.49
N HIS A 314 -37.43 19.49 -29.74
CA HIS A 314 -37.81 18.31 -28.94
C HIS A 314 -38.39 18.67 -27.57
N ALA A 315 -37.98 19.79 -26.96
CA ALA A 315 -38.59 20.31 -25.74
C ALA A 315 -40.02 20.83 -25.97
N HIS A 316 -40.30 21.45 -27.13
CA HIS A 316 -41.65 21.91 -27.49
C HIS A 316 -42.60 20.77 -27.88
N ALA A 317 -42.11 19.71 -28.52
CA ALA A 317 -42.94 18.55 -28.89
C ALA A 317 -43.35 17.67 -27.69
N ALA A 318 -42.58 17.69 -26.59
CA ALA A 318 -42.92 16.98 -25.35
C ALA A 318 -43.89 17.77 -24.46
N GLY A 319 -43.86 19.12 -24.50
CA GLY A 319 -44.77 19.98 -23.74
C GLY A 319 -46.16 20.15 -24.35
N GLN A 320 -46.33 20.01 -25.67
CA GLN A 320 -47.64 20.15 -26.32
C GLN A 320 -48.52 18.89 -26.28
N LYS A 321 -47.99 17.74 -25.83
CA LYS A 321 -48.78 16.50 -25.69
C LYS A 321 -49.44 16.31 -24.32
N SER A 322 -49.19 17.19 -23.34
CA SER A 322 -49.82 17.11 -22.01
C SER A 322 -50.94 18.12 -21.76
N GLU A 323 -51.26 19.02 -22.70
CA GLU A 323 -52.29 20.06 -22.53
C GLU A 323 -53.54 19.88 -23.40
N THR A 324 -53.67 18.76 -24.13
CA THR A 324 -54.84 18.50 -25.01
C THR A 324 -55.72 17.31 -24.60
N ASP A 325 -55.56 16.71 -23.41
CA ASP A 325 -56.45 15.64 -22.91
C ASP A 325 -56.82 15.82 -21.41
N GLY A 326 -57.34 16.99 -21.04
CA GLY A 326 -57.88 17.27 -19.70
C GLY A 326 -58.95 18.35 -19.70
#